data_AF-A0A067M5I9-F1
#
_entry.id   AF-A0A067M5I9-F1
#
_cell.length_a   1.000
_cell.length_b   1.000
_cell.length_c   1.000
_cell.angle_alpha   90.00
_cell.angle_beta   90.00
_cell.angle_gamma   90.00
#
_symmetry.space_group_name_H-M   'P 1'
#
loop_
_entity.id
_entity.type
_entity.pdbx_description
1 polymer ?
#
loop_
_entity_poly.entity_id
_entity_poly.type
_entity_poly.pdbx_seq_one_letter_code
_entity_poly.pdbx_strand_id
1 'polypeptide(L)'
;MQLFRLITVIICLIATPLASATNIWRFNPTKLLESFRGLFTASSPEPLRVAIIGAGAAGSSAAYWLQLASQRLGVEITVDIYERESYIGGRAMSVHPHGNANYFPIVELGATNFAATDKNMLRAAQVFNLTVEDYEELEKFSGVWDGKKLTQDARTGFVAWWSLIKSIWRYGVSSCAGIVARREQVTEQLSVLYQERPPTWDNINDLAAALGVSKLLMKDADWYMYIAGVQDAFLWDVITPMVRAKYMVGLDEVRALAALHNLGVPRHYIAGGSAQIFEGFVANSNASVTFNTRVTGIDESSSRTQGKRWLLKTTEAKALLLPRQGSEPVIKTTSPYAHVIVAAPCVFDRMQYARTHVTVLTTTSASPNPEFFAAFKHARVPTTIFTSHEGLANPSFHFLSYMGEVSRANGTLDGEREWVVMITSEKATEHQWLEHVFGAGKVSWVIRKEASFFPPLPYLLSGSSYQNSRKFPPVKINQGLCEYSSFEPFQFARVEARLCESSNWPSSMEMQIISARNVVERIIEEEFSKDLCGNPAVGEWVKGEGASDEPMESSWDAQGKIWGWDC
;
A
#
# COMPACT_ATOMS: atom_id res chain seq x y z
N MET A 1 -13.55 -27.63 -42.59
CA MET A 1 -13.18 -29.06 -42.41
C MET A 1 -13.35 -29.92 -43.67
N GLN A 2 -14.48 -29.85 -44.40
CA GLN A 2 -14.69 -30.69 -45.60
C GLN A 2 -13.82 -30.31 -46.81
N LEU A 3 -13.57 -29.02 -47.03
CA LEU A 3 -12.70 -28.53 -48.12
C LEU A 3 -11.24 -29.02 -47.95
N PHE A 4 -10.79 -29.18 -46.71
CA PHE A 4 -9.43 -29.62 -46.38
C PHE A 4 -9.23 -31.12 -46.66
N ARG A 5 -10.24 -31.96 -46.35
CA ARG A 5 -10.22 -33.39 -46.70
C ARG A 5 -10.15 -33.60 -48.21
N LEU A 6 -10.80 -32.73 -48.99
CA LEU A 6 -10.77 -32.78 -50.44
C LEU A 6 -9.37 -32.47 -50.99
N ILE A 7 -8.69 -31.44 -50.46
CA ILE A 7 -7.34 -31.05 -50.87
C ILE A 7 -6.31 -32.13 -50.53
N THR A 8 -6.38 -32.75 -49.36
CA THR A 8 -5.46 -33.84 -48.98
C THR A 8 -5.63 -35.09 -49.85
N VAL A 9 -6.86 -35.43 -50.22
CA VAL A 9 -7.15 -36.55 -51.13
C VAL A 9 -6.66 -36.25 -52.55
N ILE A 10 -6.83 -35.01 -53.03
CA ILE A 10 -6.34 -34.58 -54.34
C ILE A 10 -4.81 -34.60 -54.40
N ILE A 11 -4.11 -34.13 -53.37
CA ILE A 11 -2.63 -34.15 -53.31
C ILE A 11 -2.12 -35.61 -53.28
N CYS A 12 -2.78 -36.52 -52.57
CA CYS A 12 -2.42 -37.93 -52.57
C CYS A 12 -2.67 -38.62 -53.90
N LEU A 13 -3.75 -38.28 -54.61
CA LEU A 13 -4.09 -38.85 -55.93
C LEU A 13 -3.19 -38.34 -57.05
N ILE A 14 -2.67 -37.11 -56.95
CA ILE A 14 -1.75 -36.53 -57.95
C ILE A 14 -0.30 -37.02 -57.73
N ALA A 15 0.09 -37.35 -56.49
CA ALA A 15 1.44 -37.82 -56.19
C ALA A 15 1.68 -39.29 -56.59
N THR A 16 0.63 -40.11 -56.71
CA THR A 16 0.76 -41.55 -57.00
C THR A 16 1.13 -41.94 -58.44
N PRO A 17 0.81 -41.19 -59.53
CA PRO A 17 1.20 -41.62 -60.88
C PRO A 17 2.55 -41.07 -61.36
N LEU A 18 3.20 -40.14 -60.65
CA LEU A 18 4.53 -39.65 -61.05
C LEU A 18 5.70 -40.52 -60.57
N ALA A 19 5.47 -41.49 -59.67
CA ALA A 19 6.52 -42.33 -59.11
C ALA A 19 6.80 -43.63 -59.90
N SER A 20 6.05 -43.93 -60.97
CA SER A 20 6.25 -45.14 -61.78
C SER A 20 7.20 -44.94 -62.99
N ALA A 21 7.84 -43.78 -63.12
CA ALA A 21 8.81 -43.51 -64.18
C ALA A 21 10.02 -42.73 -63.65
N THR A 22 10.75 -43.31 -62.69
CA THR A 22 12.21 -43.20 -62.48
C THR A 22 12.56 -43.80 -61.11
N ASN A 23 13.53 -44.71 -61.08
CA ASN A 23 14.03 -45.38 -59.87
C ASN A 23 14.87 -44.44 -59.00
N ILE A 24 14.30 -43.34 -58.50
CA ILE A 24 14.99 -42.45 -57.56
C ILE A 24 13.96 -41.99 -56.52
N TRP A 25 14.29 -42.20 -55.24
CA TRP A 25 13.54 -41.88 -54.01
C TRP A 25 12.58 -42.97 -53.50
N ARG A 26 13.06 -43.74 -52.51
CA ARG A 26 12.21 -44.48 -51.56
C ARG A 26 11.41 -43.47 -50.74
N PHE A 27 10.18 -43.18 -51.16
CA PHE A 27 9.25 -42.35 -50.42
C PHE A 27 8.74 -43.15 -49.19
N ASN A 28 9.06 -42.71 -47.98
CA ASN A 28 8.59 -43.35 -46.75
C ASN A 28 7.43 -42.54 -46.15
N PRO A 29 6.16 -42.92 -46.38
CA PRO A 29 4.99 -42.12 -46.03
C PRO A 29 4.82 -41.92 -44.51
N THR A 30 5.45 -42.75 -43.68
CA THR A 30 5.42 -42.62 -42.21
C THR A 30 6.18 -41.40 -41.71
N LYS A 31 7.32 -41.04 -42.34
CA LYS A 31 8.08 -39.82 -41.99
C LYS A 31 7.33 -38.55 -42.37
N LEU A 32 6.55 -38.57 -43.46
CA LEU A 32 5.74 -37.41 -43.85
C LEU A 32 4.59 -37.21 -42.84
N LEU A 33 3.94 -38.29 -42.41
CA LEU A 33 2.89 -38.26 -41.38
C LEU A 33 3.42 -37.86 -40.00
N GLU A 34 4.66 -38.21 -39.64
CA GLU A 34 5.34 -37.72 -38.43
C GLU A 34 5.67 -36.23 -38.52
N SER A 35 6.19 -35.76 -39.65
CA SER A 35 6.42 -34.32 -39.90
C SER A 35 5.12 -33.52 -39.89
N PHE A 36 4.02 -34.06 -40.41
CA PHE A 36 2.70 -33.42 -40.37
C PHE A 36 2.03 -33.50 -38.98
N ARG A 37 2.30 -34.54 -38.18
CA ARG A 37 1.89 -34.59 -36.76
C ARG A 37 2.59 -33.52 -35.93
N GLY A 38 3.86 -33.23 -36.22
CA GLY A 38 4.60 -32.13 -35.58
C GLY A 38 4.14 -30.73 -36.01
N LEU A 39 3.46 -30.60 -37.15
CA LEU A 39 2.94 -29.33 -37.67
C LEU A 39 1.54 -28.95 -37.14
N PHE A 40 0.84 -29.87 -36.47
CA PHE A 40 -0.54 -29.66 -36.00
C PHE A 40 -0.82 -30.11 -34.56
N THR A 41 0.21 -30.28 -33.72
CA THR A 41 0.00 -30.03 -32.30
C THR A 41 -0.29 -28.53 -32.18
N ALA A 42 -1.57 -28.17 -32.12
CA ALA A 42 -1.95 -26.89 -31.54
C ALA A 42 -1.27 -26.87 -30.17
N SER A 43 -0.17 -26.12 -30.05
CA SER A 43 0.38 -25.83 -28.74
C SER A 43 -0.79 -25.23 -27.97
N SER A 44 -1.25 -25.91 -26.93
CA SER A 44 -2.02 -25.22 -25.89
C SER A 44 -1.26 -23.91 -25.63
N PRO A 45 -1.92 -22.73 -25.74
CA PRO A 45 -1.22 -21.47 -25.55
C PRO A 45 -0.46 -21.58 -24.23
N GLU A 46 0.85 -21.34 -24.28
CA GLU A 46 1.69 -21.41 -23.10
C GLU A 46 1.06 -20.52 -22.02
N PRO A 47 0.88 -21.02 -20.78
CA PRO A 47 0.19 -20.28 -19.74
C PRO A 47 0.86 -18.91 -19.53
N LEU A 48 0.06 -17.90 -19.25
CA LEU A 48 0.58 -16.54 -19.03
C LEU A 48 1.41 -16.55 -17.75
N ARG A 49 2.73 -16.34 -17.87
CA ARG A 49 3.63 -16.31 -16.70
C ARG A 49 3.91 -14.88 -16.26
N VAL A 50 3.60 -14.57 -15.01
CA VAL A 50 3.80 -13.27 -14.38
C VAL A 50 4.75 -13.41 -13.18
N ALA A 51 5.77 -12.55 -13.12
CA ALA A 51 6.59 -12.43 -11.91
C ALA A 51 6.19 -11.20 -11.10
N ILE A 52 6.21 -11.32 -9.78
CA ILE A 52 5.95 -10.24 -8.84
C ILE A 52 7.17 -10.09 -7.94
N ILE A 53 7.68 -8.86 -7.80
CA ILE A 53 8.83 -8.58 -6.94
C ILE A 53 8.34 -7.89 -5.66
N GLY A 54 8.39 -8.62 -4.54
CA GLY A 54 7.90 -8.20 -3.23
C GLY A 54 6.53 -8.77 -2.88
N ALA A 55 6.38 -9.26 -1.65
CA ALA A 55 5.16 -9.83 -1.08
C ALA A 55 4.51 -8.89 -0.04
N GLY A 56 4.67 -7.58 -0.20
CA GLY A 56 3.91 -6.57 0.54
C GLY A 56 2.51 -6.37 -0.04
N ALA A 57 1.76 -5.39 0.49
CA ALA A 57 0.37 -5.11 0.11
C ALA A 57 0.10 -5.18 -1.41
N ALA A 58 0.88 -4.46 -2.22
CA ALA A 58 0.69 -4.44 -3.66
C ALA A 58 0.94 -5.80 -4.32
N GLY A 59 2.05 -6.46 -3.98
CA GLY A 59 2.45 -7.71 -4.61
C GLY A 59 1.56 -8.88 -4.23
N SER A 60 1.19 -9.00 -2.95
CA SER A 60 0.25 -10.01 -2.49
C SER A 60 -1.12 -9.84 -3.13
N SER A 61 -1.66 -8.62 -3.17
CA SER A 61 -2.98 -8.38 -3.78
C SER A 61 -2.95 -8.55 -5.30
N ALA A 62 -1.87 -8.18 -5.98
CA ALA A 62 -1.73 -8.41 -7.43
C ALA A 62 -1.80 -9.91 -7.78
N ALA A 63 -1.13 -10.75 -6.99
CA ALA A 63 -1.21 -12.20 -7.15
C ALA A 63 -2.66 -12.71 -7.02
N TYR A 64 -3.37 -12.24 -5.99
CA TYR A 64 -4.77 -12.58 -5.78
C TYR A 64 -5.68 -12.10 -6.91
N TRP A 65 -5.49 -10.88 -7.41
CA TRP A 65 -6.26 -10.35 -8.55
C TRP A 65 -6.03 -11.13 -9.83
N LEU A 66 -4.78 -11.54 -10.11
CA LEU A 66 -4.46 -12.41 -11.25
C LEU A 66 -5.15 -13.77 -11.13
N GLN A 67 -5.22 -14.33 -9.92
CA GLN A 67 -5.94 -15.60 -9.68
C GLN A 67 -7.45 -15.46 -9.92
N LEU A 68 -8.07 -14.36 -9.49
CA LEU A 68 -9.48 -14.10 -9.80
C LEU A 68 -9.71 -13.92 -11.30
N ALA A 69 -8.85 -13.17 -11.98
CA ALA A 69 -8.92 -13.01 -13.44
C ALA A 69 -8.80 -14.35 -14.17
N SER A 70 -7.84 -15.19 -13.76
CA SER A 70 -7.64 -16.54 -14.29
C SER A 70 -8.92 -17.38 -14.19
N GLN A 71 -9.59 -17.37 -13.04
CA GLN A 71 -10.85 -18.10 -12.83
C GLN A 71 -11.99 -17.56 -13.69
N ARG A 72 -12.16 -16.24 -13.75
CA ARG A 72 -13.24 -15.58 -14.50
C ARG A 72 -13.12 -15.76 -16.01
N LEU A 73 -11.89 -15.73 -16.51
CA LEU A 73 -11.60 -15.89 -17.94
C LEU A 73 -11.47 -17.35 -18.38
N GLY A 74 -11.29 -18.28 -17.43
CA GLY A 74 -11.01 -19.68 -17.73
C GLY A 74 -9.64 -19.88 -18.41
N VAL A 75 -8.66 -19.02 -18.09
CA VAL A 75 -7.29 -19.06 -18.63
C VAL A 75 -6.29 -19.37 -17.54
N GLU A 76 -5.21 -20.06 -17.89
CA GLU A 76 -4.15 -20.40 -16.94
C GLU A 76 -3.13 -19.25 -16.82
N ILE A 77 -3.00 -18.69 -15.61
CA ILE A 77 -2.02 -17.66 -15.27
C ILE A 77 -1.12 -18.21 -14.16
N THR A 78 0.18 -18.34 -14.43
CA THR A 78 1.18 -18.76 -13.44
C THR A 78 1.83 -17.53 -12.81
N VAL A 79 1.83 -17.46 -11.48
CA VAL A 79 2.38 -16.33 -10.73
C VAL A 79 3.52 -16.79 -9.83
N ASP A 80 4.70 -16.16 -9.99
CA ASP A 80 5.86 -16.36 -9.13
C ASP A 80 6.16 -15.06 -8.35
N ILE A 81 6.19 -15.12 -7.02
CA ILE A 81 6.52 -13.99 -6.14
C ILE A 81 7.93 -14.17 -5.58
N TYR A 82 8.76 -13.13 -5.70
CA TYR A 82 10.11 -13.09 -5.13
C TYR A 82 10.14 -12.10 -3.97
N GLU A 83 10.31 -12.59 -2.74
CA GLU A 83 10.37 -11.80 -1.51
C GLU A 83 11.78 -11.84 -0.93
N ARG A 84 12.33 -10.68 -0.61
CA ARG A 84 13.70 -10.53 -0.10
C ARG A 84 13.80 -10.93 1.37
N GLU A 85 12.71 -10.80 2.12
CA GLU A 85 12.63 -11.16 3.54
C GLU A 85 12.13 -12.61 3.70
N SER A 86 12.08 -13.08 4.94
CA SER A 86 11.56 -14.40 5.30
C SER A 86 10.05 -14.39 5.61
N TYR A 87 9.34 -13.30 5.32
CA TYR A 87 7.94 -13.09 5.72
C TYR A 87 7.16 -12.30 4.65
N ILE A 88 5.83 -12.40 4.69
CA ILE A 88 4.89 -11.67 3.83
C ILE A 88 4.41 -10.40 4.55
N GLY A 89 4.15 -9.33 3.81
CA GLY A 89 3.52 -8.11 4.34
C GLY A 89 4.35 -6.83 4.19
N GLY A 90 5.64 -6.96 3.85
CA GLY A 90 6.51 -5.84 3.53
C GLY A 90 6.64 -4.82 4.67
N ARG A 91 5.95 -3.67 4.55
CA ARG A 91 5.95 -2.59 5.56
C ARG A 91 4.97 -2.83 6.72
N ALA A 92 4.07 -3.80 6.62
CA ALA A 92 3.27 -4.25 7.75
C ALA A 92 4.09 -5.21 8.60
N MET A 93 4.45 -4.77 9.79
CA MET A 93 5.29 -5.51 10.71
C MET A 93 4.80 -5.24 12.13
N SER A 94 4.50 -6.30 12.84
CA SER A 94 4.07 -6.23 14.23
C SER A 94 5.13 -6.80 15.18
N VAL A 95 5.09 -6.37 16.44
CA VAL A 95 5.92 -6.90 17.52
C VAL A 95 5.07 -7.17 18.74
N HIS A 96 5.45 -8.21 19.47
CA HIS A 96 4.86 -8.52 20.76
C HIS A 96 5.71 -7.98 21.90
N PRO A 97 5.10 -7.52 23.01
CA PRO A 97 5.84 -7.17 24.23
C PRO A 97 6.73 -8.34 24.65
N HIS A 98 7.98 -8.04 25.01
CA HIS A 98 8.98 -9.04 25.42
C HIS A 98 9.27 -10.14 24.37
N GLY A 99 8.84 -9.95 23.10
CA GLY A 99 8.95 -10.97 22.07
C GLY A 99 8.09 -12.21 22.32
N ASN A 100 7.10 -12.14 23.22
CA ASN A 100 6.24 -13.27 23.57
C ASN A 100 4.90 -13.18 22.84
N ALA A 101 4.63 -14.14 21.95
CA ALA A 101 3.40 -14.17 21.15
C ALA A 101 2.10 -14.19 21.99
N ASN A 102 2.16 -14.56 23.26
CA ASN A 102 1.01 -14.56 24.16
C ASN A 102 0.75 -13.20 24.82
N TYR A 103 1.60 -12.20 24.60
CA TYR A 103 1.53 -10.88 25.24
C TYR A 103 0.91 -9.85 24.29
N PHE A 104 0.06 -8.99 24.87
CA PHE A 104 -0.72 -7.95 24.19
C PHE A 104 -0.54 -6.59 24.88
N PRO A 105 -0.87 -5.46 24.22
CA PRO A 105 -1.28 -5.36 22.82
C PRO A 105 -0.14 -5.66 21.86
N ILE A 106 -0.49 -6.23 20.71
CA ILE A 106 0.42 -6.32 19.57
C ILE A 106 0.66 -4.89 19.05
N VAL A 107 1.91 -4.58 18.76
CA VAL A 107 2.29 -3.25 18.28
C VAL A 107 2.71 -3.32 16.84
N GLU A 108 1.90 -2.75 15.98
CA GLU A 108 2.25 -2.53 14.57
C GLU A 108 3.27 -1.40 14.45
N LEU A 109 4.41 -1.65 13.80
CA LEU A 109 5.50 -0.68 13.62
C LEU A 109 5.31 0.23 12.39
N GLY A 110 4.55 -0.25 11.41
CA GLY A 110 4.04 0.49 10.25
C GLY A 110 2.59 0.07 10.03
N ALA A 111 1.97 0.43 8.90
CA ALA A 111 0.68 -0.13 8.42
C ALA A 111 -0.35 -0.54 9.54
N THR A 112 -0.57 0.34 10.51
CA THR A 112 -1.07 -0.03 11.84
C THR A 112 -2.59 -0.19 11.92
N ASN A 113 -3.32 0.39 10.98
CA ASN A 113 -4.78 0.41 10.92
C ASN A 113 -5.24 0.71 9.48
N PHE A 114 -6.55 0.62 9.22
CA PHE A 114 -7.23 1.00 7.97
C PHE A 114 -8.61 1.62 8.27
N ALA A 115 -9.20 2.34 7.32
CA ALA A 115 -10.35 3.23 7.53
C ALA A 115 -11.62 2.48 7.27
N ALA A 116 -12.70 2.95 7.89
CA ALA A 116 -14.04 2.51 7.51
C ALA A 116 -14.35 2.75 6.01
N THR A 117 -13.60 3.65 5.36
CA THR A 117 -13.68 3.93 3.92
C THR A 117 -12.69 3.11 3.07
N ASP A 118 -11.78 2.34 3.68
CA ASP A 118 -10.80 1.48 2.97
C ASP A 118 -11.50 0.16 2.58
N LYS A 119 -12.32 0.21 1.52
CA LYS A 119 -13.25 -0.88 1.15
C LYS A 119 -12.53 -2.20 0.80
N ASN A 120 -11.36 -2.18 0.14
CA ASN A 120 -10.65 -3.44 -0.17
C ASN A 120 -10.08 -4.11 1.08
N MET A 121 -9.52 -3.34 2.02
CA MET A 121 -9.03 -3.88 3.30
C MET A 121 -10.15 -4.53 4.12
N LEU A 122 -11.31 -3.86 4.22
CA LEU A 122 -12.49 -4.40 4.90
C LEU A 122 -12.99 -5.69 4.23
N ARG A 123 -13.08 -5.68 2.89
CA ARG A 123 -13.52 -6.85 2.11
C ARG A 123 -12.54 -8.02 2.24
N ALA A 124 -11.23 -7.74 2.21
CA ALA A 124 -10.20 -8.76 2.43
C ALA A 124 -10.29 -9.37 3.83
N ALA A 125 -10.44 -8.55 4.87
CA ALA A 125 -10.64 -9.04 6.23
C ALA A 125 -11.88 -9.94 6.34
N GLN A 126 -12.99 -9.55 5.71
CA GLN A 126 -14.20 -10.36 5.65
C GLN A 126 -13.97 -11.70 4.91
N VAL A 127 -13.40 -11.67 3.71
CA VAL A 127 -13.19 -12.86 2.87
C VAL A 127 -12.20 -13.84 3.52
N PHE A 128 -11.17 -13.32 4.20
CA PHE A 128 -10.17 -14.14 4.90
C PHE A 128 -10.56 -14.47 6.34
N ASN A 129 -11.78 -14.12 6.76
CA ASN A 129 -12.32 -14.40 8.09
C ASN A 129 -11.41 -13.88 9.23
N LEU A 130 -10.90 -12.66 9.06
CA LEU A 130 -10.08 -11.96 10.04
C LEU A 130 -10.93 -11.10 10.95
N THR A 131 -10.58 -11.05 12.24
CA THR A 131 -11.28 -10.21 13.20
C THR A 131 -10.85 -8.76 13.03
N VAL A 132 -11.82 -7.92 12.68
CA VAL A 132 -11.68 -6.47 12.61
C VAL A 132 -12.10 -5.90 13.95
N GLU A 133 -11.21 -5.16 14.60
CA GLU A 133 -11.47 -4.48 15.86
C GLU A 133 -11.52 -2.98 15.62
N ASP A 134 -12.50 -2.33 16.25
CA ASP A 134 -12.57 -0.88 16.26
C ASP A 134 -11.37 -0.35 17.03
N TYR A 135 -10.73 0.67 16.46
CA TYR A 135 -9.71 1.42 17.15
C TYR A 135 -10.38 2.24 18.26
N GLU A 136 -10.69 1.59 19.38
CA GLU A 136 -11.14 2.28 20.59
C GLU A 136 -9.95 3.08 21.12
N GLU A 137 -10.06 4.40 21.00
CA GLU A 137 -9.20 5.30 21.76
C GLU A 137 -9.48 5.02 23.25
N LEU A 138 -8.62 4.22 23.88
CA LEU A 138 -8.56 4.03 25.33
C LEU A 138 -8.41 5.38 26.04
N GLU A 139 -9.48 6.19 26.11
CA GLU A 139 -9.57 7.53 26.70
C GLU A 139 -8.22 8.26 26.82
N LYS A 140 -7.49 8.42 25.71
CA LYS A 140 -6.10 8.89 25.77
C LYS A 140 -6.12 10.40 25.90
N PHE A 141 -5.81 10.88 27.10
CA PHE A 141 -5.44 12.28 27.32
C PHE A 141 -4.28 12.59 26.36
N SER A 142 -4.54 13.44 25.36
CA SER A 142 -3.56 13.84 24.34
C SER A 142 -3.10 15.29 24.52
N GLY A 143 -1.88 15.59 24.08
CA GLY A 143 -1.36 16.94 24.11
C GLY A 143 -0.26 17.20 23.10
N VAL A 144 -0.01 18.49 22.86
CA VAL A 144 1.02 18.98 21.94
C VAL A 144 2.17 19.58 22.75
N TRP A 145 3.40 19.18 22.43
CA TRP A 145 4.63 19.66 23.05
C TRP A 145 5.43 20.52 22.07
N ASP A 146 5.86 21.71 22.52
CA ASP A 146 6.63 22.66 21.70
C ASP A 146 8.15 22.55 21.89
N GLY A 147 8.61 21.52 22.60
CA GLY A 147 10.02 21.34 22.96
C GLY A 147 10.38 21.95 24.31
N LYS A 148 9.50 22.78 24.89
CA LYS A 148 9.70 23.43 26.17
C LYS A 148 8.57 23.13 27.14
N LYS A 149 7.32 23.16 26.69
CA LYS A 149 6.12 22.96 27.50
C LYS A 149 4.99 22.30 26.70
N LEU A 150 4.02 21.73 27.41
CA LEU A 150 2.77 21.28 26.82
C LEU A 150 1.90 22.52 26.52
N THR A 151 1.53 22.70 25.25
CA THR A 151 0.79 23.87 24.76
C THR A 151 -0.71 23.61 24.63
N GLN A 152 -1.11 22.34 24.53
CA GLN A 152 -2.51 21.93 24.45
C GLN A 152 -2.79 20.68 25.30
N ASP A 153 -3.86 20.75 26.10
CA ASP A 153 -4.38 19.67 26.94
C ASP A 153 -5.78 19.26 26.43
N ALA A 154 -5.90 18.18 25.66
CA ALA A 154 -7.21 17.65 25.25
C ALA A 154 -7.76 16.71 26.34
N ARG A 155 -8.43 17.28 27.35
CA ARG A 155 -9.01 16.53 28.50
C ARG A 155 -10.40 15.96 28.20
N THR A 156 -10.74 14.77 28.68
CA THR A 156 -12.11 14.18 28.66
C THR A 156 -13.01 14.77 29.76
N GLY A 157 -14.35 14.62 29.64
CA GLY A 157 -15.34 15.02 30.67
C GLY A 157 -15.90 16.45 30.57
N PHE A 158 -16.38 17.05 31.67
CA PHE A 158 -16.94 18.42 31.73
C PHE A 158 -15.97 19.50 31.20
N VAL A 159 -14.67 19.23 31.26
CA VAL A 159 -13.59 20.06 30.69
C VAL A 159 -13.57 20.02 29.16
N ALA A 160 -14.08 18.94 28.54
CA ALA A 160 -14.19 18.77 27.09
C ALA A 160 -15.15 19.80 26.46
N TRP A 161 -16.28 20.09 27.11
CA TRP A 161 -17.21 21.13 26.64
C TRP A 161 -16.57 22.54 26.70
N TRP A 162 -15.80 22.82 27.75
CA TRP A 162 -15.04 24.06 27.84
C TRP A 162 -13.92 24.12 26.78
N SER A 163 -13.23 23.00 26.52
CA SER A 163 -12.27 22.93 25.40
C SER A 163 -12.95 23.10 24.04
N LEU A 164 -14.18 22.61 23.87
CA LEU A 164 -14.98 22.77 22.66
C LEU A 164 -15.30 24.25 22.42
N ILE A 165 -15.79 24.97 23.43
CA ILE A 165 -16.05 26.41 23.34
C ILE A 165 -14.77 27.20 23.08
N LYS A 166 -13.67 26.89 23.78
CA LYS A 166 -12.36 27.53 23.52
C LYS A 166 -11.86 27.29 22.10
N SER A 167 -12.04 26.08 21.59
CA SER A 167 -11.64 25.75 20.22
C SER A 167 -12.54 26.43 19.19
N ILE A 168 -13.86 26.51 19.40
CA ILE A 168 -14.77 27.30 18.55
C ILE A 168 -14.36 28.77 18.56
N TRP A 169 -14.04 29.31 19.73
CA TRP A 169 -13.66 30.70 19.89
C TRP A 169 -12.29 31.02 19.26
N ARG A 170 -11.33 30.10 19.38
CA ARG A 170 -9.96 30.25 18.85
C ARG A 170 -9.86 29.98 17.35
N TYR A 171 -10.62 29.02 16.83
CA TYR A 171 -10.45 28.52 15.46
C TYR A 171 -11.65 28.80 14.55
N GLY A 172 -12.78 29.25 15.10
CA GLY A 172 -14.02 29.45 14.37
C GLY A 172 -14.73 28.15 13.96
N VAL A 173 -16.06 28.17 13.91
CA VAL A 173 -16.88 27.05 13.41
C VAL A 173 -16.59 26.75 11.93
N SER A 174 -16.24 27.79 11.16
CA SER A 174 -15.98 27.69 9.72
C SER A 174 -14.77 26.81 9.38
N SER A 175 -13.73 26.79 10.22
CA SER A 175 -12.53 25.97 9.97
C SER A 175 -12.84 24.48 10.02
N CYS A 176 -13.68 24.08 10.97
CA CYS A 176 -14.07 22.68 11.11
C CYS A 176 -15.06 22.24 10.02
N ALA A 177 -16.08 23.05 9.77
CA ALA A 177 -17.02 22.78 8.67
C ALA A 177 -16.30 22.72 7.31
N GLY A 178 -15.36 23.63 7.06
CA GLY A 178 -14.58 23.67 5.83
C GLY A 178 -13.72 22.43 5.62
N ILE A 179 -13.02 21.95 6.66
CA ILE A 179 -12.17 20.76 6.52
C ILE A 179 -12.98 19.47 6.36
N VAL A 180 -14.12 19.34 7.07
CA VAL A 180 -15.03 18.20 6.93
C VAL A 180 -15.64 18.16 5.52
N ALA A 181 -16.17 19.28 5.04
CA ALA A 181 -16.76 19.36 3.70
C ALA A 181 -15.73 19.04 2.60
N ARG A 182 -14.49 19.53 2.74
CA ARG A 182 -13.40 19.18 1.80
C ARG A 182 -13.03 17.71 1.87
N ARG A 183 -12.98 17.13 3.06
CA ARG A 183 -12.71 15.70 3.23
C ARG A 183 -13.80 14.83 2.61
N GLU A 184 -15.07 15.17 2.81
CA GLU A 184 -16.20 14.45 2.20
C GLU A 184 -16.13 14.52 0.68
N GLN A 185 -15.90 15.71 0.12
CA GLN A 185 -15.69 15.89 -1.32
C GLN A 185 -14.57 14.98 -1.86
N VAL A 186 -13.40 14.95 -1.19
CA VAL A 186 -12.28 14.11 -1.63
C VAL A 186 -12.58 12.62 -1.47
N THR A 187 -13.32 12.24 -0.42
CA THR A 187 -13.74 10.85 -0.18
C THR A 187 -14.70 10.38 -1.26
N GLU A 188 -15.67 11.22 -1.65
CA GLU A 188 -16.58 10.96 -2.76
C GLU A 188 -15.83 10.84 -4.08
N GLN A 189 -14.92 11.77 -4.39
CA GLN A 189 -14.09 11.70 -5.60
C GLN A 189 -13.27 10.42 -5.68
N LEU A 190 -12.73 9.94 -4.56
CA LEU A 190 -11.98 8.68 -4.50
C LEU A 190 -12.87 7.44 -4.49
N SER A 191 -14.12 7.55 -4.08
CA SER A 191 -15.07 6.43 -4.05
C SER A 191 -15.34 5.85 -5.44
N VAL A 192 -15.16 6.65 -6.50
CA VAL A 192 -15.21 6.25 -7.91
C VAL A 192 -14.30 5.04 -8.20
N LEU A 193 -13.19 4.90 -7.47
CA LEU A 193 -12.27 3.76 -7.61
C LEU A 193 -12.90 2.42 -7.18
N TYR A 194 -14.04 2.42 -6.50
CA TYR A 194 -14.76 1.21 -6.10
C TYR A 194 -16.00 0.92 -6.96
N GLN A 195 -16.41 1.87 -7.81
CA GLN A 195 -17.63 1.81 -8.62
C GLN A 195 -17.47 0.98 -9.89
N GLU A 196 -18.57 0.84 -10.66
CA GLU A 196 -18.62 0.04 -11.89
C GLU A 196 -17.73 0.63 -12.96
N ARG A 197 -16.72 -0.18 -13.35
CA ARG A 197 -15.70 0.19 -14.34
C ARG A 197 -15.00 1.50 -13.92
N PRO A 198 -14.20 1.48 -12.84
CA PRO A 198 -13.43 2.64 -12.44
C PRO A 198 -12.46 3.04 -13.56
N PRO A 199 -11.98 4.29 -13.58
CA PRO A 199 -10.96 4.68 -14.55
C PRO A 199 -9.72 3.78 -14.41
N THR A 200 -9.20 3.32 -15.54
CA THR A 200 -7.86 2.72 -15.63
C THR A 200 -6.84 3.81 -15.98
N TRP A 201 -5.61 3.67 -15.48
CA TRP A 201 -4.59 4.71 -15.67
C TRP A 201 -3.20 4.13 -15.89
N ASP A 202 -2.42 4.83 -16.72
CA ASP A 202 -0.99 4.54 -16.93
C ASP A 202 -0.06 5.47 -16.14
N ASN A 203 -0.59 6.60 -15.65
CA ASN A 203 0.13 7.50 -14.77
C ASN A 203 -0.84 8.22 -13.82
N ILE A 204 -0.29 8.74 -12.72
CA ILE A 204 -1.09 9.30 -11.64
C ILE A 204 -1.73 10.66 -11.99
N ASN A 205 -1.16 11.41 -12.94
CA ASN A 205 -1.73 12.69 -13.34
C ASN A 205 -3.04 12.48 -14.09
N ASP A 206 -3.12 11.45 -14.93
CA ASP A 206 -4.33 11.06 -15.64
C ASP A 206 -5.41 10.63 -14.65
N LEU A 207 -5.06 9.80 -13.67
CA LEU A 207 -6.02 9.41 -12.65
C LEU A 207 -6.49 10.62 -11.84
N ALA A 208 -5.58 11.51 -11.44
CA ALA A 208 -5.95 12.71 -10.71
C ALA A 208 -6.85 13.65 -11.52
N ALA A 209 -6.66 13.70 -12.85
CA ALA A 209 -7.53 14.42 -13.75
C ALA A 209 -8.92 13.75 -13.83
N ALA A 210 -8.97 12.42 -13.98
CA ALA A 210 -10.21 11.65 -14.03
C ALA A 210 -11.05 11.81 -12.75
N LEU A 211 -10.41 11.78 -11.58
CA LEU A 211 -11.07 11.96 -10.27
C LEU A 211 -11.33 13.44 -9.91
N GLY A 212 -10.80 14.39 -10.69
CA GLY A 212 -10.93 15.83 -10.41
C GLY A 212 -10.12 16.31 -9.20
N VAL A 213 -9.03 15.62 -8.84
CA VAL A 213 -8.17 15.92 -7.69
C VAL A 213 -6.80 16.48 -8.07
N SER A 214 -6.56 16.84 -9.34
CA SER A 214 -5.25 17.35 -9.81
C SER A 214 -4.73 18.54 -8.99
N LYS A 215 -5.61 19.46 -8.58
CA LYS A 215 -5.22 20.61 -7.75
C LYS A 215 -4.67 20.19 -6.38
N LEU A 216 -5.24 19.14 -5.79
CA LEU A 216 -4.81 18.59 -4.52
C LEU A 216 -3.44 17.93 -4.63
N LEU A 217 -3.13 17.30 -5.77
CA LEU A 217 -1.78 16.78 -6.01
C LEU A 217 -0.74 17.88 -6.19
N MET A 218 -1.10 19.04 -6.75
CA MET A 218 -0.10 20.06 -7.15
C MET A 218 0.21 21.11 -6.08
N LYS A 219 -0.58 21.21 -5.02
CA LYS A 219 -0.49 22.29 -4.02
C LYS A 219 -0.05 21.78 -2.66
N ASP A 220 0.52 22.69 -1.88
CA ASP A 220 0.86 22.48 -0.47
C ASP A 220 -0.43 22.44 0.35
N ALA A 221 -0.42 21.64 1.42
CA ALA A 221 -1.59 21.41 2.23
C ALA A 221 -2.04 22.66 2.99
N ASP A 222 -1.09 23.40 3.57
CA ASP A 222 -1.35 24.67 4.23
C ASP A 222 -2.08 25.65 3.30
N TRP A 223 -1.53 25.87 2.11
CA TRP A 223 -2.06 26.81 1.13
C TRP A 223 -3.45 26.40 0.67
N TYR A 224 -3.64 25.12 0.35
CA TYR A 224 -4.94 24.63 -0.10
C TYR A 224 -6.01 24.73 0.99
N MET A 225 -5.68 24.36 2.23
CA MET A 225 -6.64 24.42 3.33
C MET A 225 -6.96 25.88 3.71
N TYR A 226 -5.96 26.77 3.67
CA TYR A 226 -6.16 28.20 3.89
C TYR A 226 -7.15 28.80 2.89
N ILE A 227 -6.95 28.58 1.58
CA ILE A 227 -7.90 29.08 0.56
C ILE A 227 -9.27 28.39 0.63
N ALA A 228 -9.36 27.24 1.30
CA ALA A 228 -10.62 26.54 1.57
C ALA A 228 -11.35 27.08 2.82
N GLY A 229 -10.84 28.14 3.45
CA GLY A 229 -11.49 28.81 4.58
C GLY A 229 -11.11 28.25 5.95
N VAL A 230 -10.05 27.42 6.03
CA VAL A 230 -9.49 26.95 7.29
C VAL A 230 -8.56 28.02 7.85
N GLN A 231 -8.76 28.43 9.10
CA GLN A 231 -7.94 29.46 9.74
C GLN A 231 -6.51 28.97 10.00
N ASP A 232 -5.52 29.85 9.80
CA ASP A 232 -4.10 29.56 10.04
C ASP A 232 -3.83 28.96 11.42
N ALA A 233 -4.44 29.54 12.47
CA ALA A 233 -4.29 29.03 13.82
C ALA A 233 -4.69 27.55 13.91
N PHE A 234 -5.75 27.11 13.23
CA PHE A 234 -6.17 25.71 13.22
C PHE A 234 -5.16 24.84 12.46
N LEU A 235 -4.65 25.31 11.32
CA LEU A 235 -3.63 24.61 10.54
C LEU A 235 -2.37 24.32 11.37
N TRP A 236 -1.85 25.33 12.07
CA TRP A 236 -0.59 25.22 12.79
C TRP A 236 -0.74 24.58 14.17
N ASP A 237 -1.84 24.84 14.87
CA ASP A 237 -2.06 24.34 16.22
C ASP A 237 -2.60 22.90 16.26
N VAL A 238 -3.39 22.51 15.25
CA VAL A 238 -4.11 21.24 15.25
C VAL A 238 -3.60 20.33 14.15
N ILE A 239 -3.62 20.77 12.90
CA ILE A 239 -3.33 19.91 11.75
C ILE A 239 -1.82 19.57 11.69
N THR A 240 -0.95 20.56 11.94
CA THR A 240 0.50 20.41 11.76
C THR A 240 1.15 19.40 12.71
N PRO A 241 0.89 19.43 14.04
CA PRO A 241 1.49 18.45 14.97
C PRO A 241 1.24 17.01 14.56
N MET A 242 0.12 16.78 13.90
CA MET A 242 -0.30 15.48 13.46
C MET A 242 0.38 15.09 12.16
N VAL A 243 0.35 15.95 11.14
CA VAL A 243 1.13 15.76 9.89
C VAL A 243 2.58 15.39 10.23
N ARG A 244 3.18 16.08 11.20
CA ARG A 244 4.52 15.82 11.72
C ARG A 244 4.65 14.47 12.43
N ALA A 245 3.67 14.05 13.22
CA ALA A 245 3.71 12.75 13.90
C ALA A 245 3.72 11.55 12.95
N LYS A 246 3.09 11.66 11.76
CA LYS A 246 3.19 10.60 10.74
C LYS A 246 4.34 10.83 9.79
N TYR A 247 4.46 12.01 9.20
CA TYR A 247 5.39 12.20 8.09
C TYR A 247 6.71 12.83 8.47
N MET A 248 6.83 13.32 9.71
CA MET A 248 8.01 14.05 10.20
C MET A 248 8.33 15.30 9.37
N VAL A 249 7.32 15.84 8.65
CA VAL A 249 7.40 17.05 7.82
C VAL A 249 6.23 17.98 8.10
N GLY A 250 6.36 19.26 7.71
CA GLY A 250 5.33 20.29 7.90
C GLY A 250 4.18 20.25 6.89
N LEU A 251 3.10 21.00 7.16
CA LEU A 251 1.98 21.16 6.22
C LEU A 251 2.33 21.99 4.98
N ASP A 252 3.31 22.87 5.11
CA ASP A 252 3.96 23.67 4.07
C ASP A 252 4.84 22.82 3.13
N GLU A 253 5.07 21.55 3.47
CA GLU A 253 5.88 20.64 2.68
C GLU A 253 5.06 19.53 2.03
N VAL A 254 4.00 19.07 2.70
CA VAL A 254 3.15 17.96 2.26
C VAL A 254 2.12 18.43 1.25
N ARG A 255 1.85 17.61 0.23
CA ARG A 255 0.78 17.89 -0.75
C ARG A 255 -0.60 17.99 -0.10
N ALA A 256 -1.47 18.82 -0.65
CA ALA A 256 -2.82 19.04 -0.15
C ALA A 256 -3.68 17.79 -0.20
N LEU A 257 -3.54 16.99 -1.26
CA LEU A 257 -4.13 15.67 -1.29
C LEU A 257 -3.65 14.97 -0.04
N ALA A 258 -2.31 14.84 0.11
CA ALA A 258 -1.53 14.19 1.19
C ALA A 258 -1.82 14.71 2.62
N ALA A 259 -2.71 15.68 2.79
CA ALA A 259 -3.19 16.11 4.09
C ALA A 259 -4.70 16.01 4.28
N LEU A 260 -5.52 15.94 3.22
CA LEU A 260 -6.98 16.07 3.30
C LEU A 260 -7.77 14.76 3.32
N HIS A 261 -7.31 13.73 2.62
CA HIS A 261 -8.10 12.50 2.49
C HIS A 261 -8.10 11.68 3.79
N ASN A 262 -9.28 11.19 4.18
CA ASN A 262 -9.55 10.43 5.41
C ASN A 262 -9.20 11.14 6.73
N LEU A 263 -9.27 12.48 6.76
CA LEU A 263 -9.45 13.22 8.02
C LEU A 263 -10.81 12.85 8.65
N GLY A 264 -10.87 12.58 9.95
CA GLY A 264 -12.15 12.37 10.65
C GLY A 264 -12.89 11.07 10.31
N VAL A 265 -12.19 9.96 10.04
CA VAL A 265 -12.82 8.66 9.74
C VAL A 265 -12.52 7.66 10.86
N PRO A 266 -13.52 6.89 11.32
CA PRO A 266 -13.28 5.72 12.17
C PRO A 266 -12.25 4.78 11.54
N ARG A 267 -11.44 4.17 12.40
CA ARG A 267 -10.39 3.23 11.99
C ARG A 267 -10.60 1.89 12.64
N HIS A 268 -10.12 0.88 11.93
CA HIS A 268 -10.07 -0.48 12.39
C HIS A 268 -8.65 -1.00 12.33
N TYR A 269 -8.37 -2.04 13.10
CA TYR A 269 -7.19 -2.86 12.98
C TYR A 269 -7.58 -4.32 12.88
N ILE A 270 -6.64 -5.14 12.43
CA ILE A 270 -6.83 -6.59 12.43
C ILE A 270 -6.30 -7.13 13.75
N ALA A 271 -7.15 -7.88 14.47
CA ALA A 271 -6.70 -8.60 15.65
C ALA A 271 -5.59 -9.57 15.25
N GLY A 272 -4.42 -9.48 15.90
CA GLY A 272 -3.25 -10.27 15.52
C GLY A 272 -2.37 -9.64 14.43
N GLY A 273 -2.75 -8.48 13.88
CA GLY A 273 -1.91 -7.67 13.00
C GLY A 273 -2.30 -7.66 11.51
N SER A 274 -1.98 -6.56 10.83
CA SER A 274 -2.41 -6.27 9.45
C SER A 274 -1.73 -7.13 8.39
N ALA A 275 -0.57 -7.72 8.71
CA ALA A 275 0.14 -8.64 7.81
C ALA A 275 -0.71 -9.85 7.39
N GLN A 276 -1.66 -10.28 8.23
CA GLN A 276 -2.57 -11.40 7.96
C GLN A 276 -3.43 -11.18 6.71
N ILE A 277 -3.75 -9.93 6.34
CA ILE A 277 -4.46 -9.63 5.09
C ILE A 277 -3.60 -10.03 3.89
N PHE A 278 -2.30 -9.73 3.93
CA PHE A 278 -1.38 -10.00 2.82
C PHE A 278 -1.03 -11.48 2.72
N GLU A 279 -0.89 -12.15 3.86
CA GLU A 279 -0.80 -13.61 3.93
C GLU A 279 -2.06 -14.26 3.34
N GLY A 280 -3.24 -13.75 3.68
CA GLY A 280 -4.52 -14.18 3.11
C GLY A 280 -4.58 -14.03 1.58
N PHE A 281 -4.13 -12.89 1.04
CA PHE A 281 -4.06 -12.69 -0.41
C PHE A 281 -3.16 -13.74 -1.09
N VAL A 282 -1.96 -13.98 -0.55
CA VAL A 282 -1.03 -14.98 -1.10
C VAL A 282 -1.63 -16.38 -1.01
N ALA A 283 -2.17 -16.75 0.15
CA ALA A 283 -2.75 -18.07 0.38
C ALA A 283 -3.89 -18.42 -0.59
N ASN A 284 -4.62 -17.40 -1.05
CA ASN A 284 -5.74 -17.54 -1.98
C ASN A 284 -5.38 -17.20 -3.45
N SER A 285 -4.08 -17.10 -3.78
CA SER A 285 -3.62 -16.72 -5.13
C SER A 285 -3.03 -17.85 -5.99
N ASN A 286 -2.84 -19.05 -5.43
CA ASN A 286 -2.05 -20.15 -6.02
C ASN A 286 -0.62 -19.74 -6.48
N ALA A 287 -0.12 -18.58 -6.07
CA ALA A 287 1.20 -18.11 -6.45
C ALA A 287 2.30 -18.89 -5.74
N SER A 288 3.42 -19.10 -6.43
CA SER A 288 4.63 -19.69 -5.84
C SER A 288 5.49 -18.58 -5.23
N VAL A 289 5.72 -18.63 -3.92
CA VAL A 289 6.52 -17.62 -3.22
C VAL A 289 7.93 -18.13 -2.92
N THR A 290 8.93 -17.36 -3.34
CA THR A 290 10.35 -17.61 -3.04
C THR A 290 10.86 -16.54 -2.08
N PHE A 291 11.00 -16.92 -0.81
CA PHE A 291 11.54 -16.06 0.26
C PHE A 291 13.06 -15.91 0.21
N ASN A 292 13.59 -14.97 1.00
CA ASN A 292 15.03 -14.66 1.11
C ASN A 292 15.72 -14.40 -0.24
N THR A 293 14.95 -14.03 -1.26
CA THR A 293 15.42 -13.89 -2.64
C THR A 293 15.25 -12.46 -3.10
N ARG A 294 16.33 -11.69 -3.00
CA ARG A 294 16.35 -10.32 -3.50
C ARG A 294 16.55 -10.31 -5.01
N VAL A 295 15.64 -9.68 -5.73
CA VAL A 295 15.82 -9.36 -7.15
C VAL A 295 16.75 -8.14 -7.27
N THR A 296 17.79 -8.27 -8.10
CA THR A 296 18.85 -7.25 -8.31
C THR A 296 18.82 -6.63 -9.70
N GLY A 297 17.99 -7.15 -10.60
CA GLY A 297 17.79 -6.57 -11.93
C GLY A 297 16.77 -7.34 -12.77
N ILE A 298 16.32 -6.68 -13.83
CA ILE A 298 15.39 -7.22 -14.82
C ILE A 298 16.04 -7.05 -16.20
N ASP A 299 16.14 -8.12 -16.97
CA ASP A 299 16.68 -8.10 -18.33
C ASP A 299 15.60 -8.51 -19.34
N GLU A 300 15.60 -7.86 -20.51
CA GLU A 300 14.78 -8.29 -21.65
C GLU A 300 15.37 -9.58 -22.25
N SER A 301 14.51 -10.58 -22.45
CA SER A 301 14.84 -11.83 -23.13
C SER A 301 14.85 -11.60 -24.64
N SER A 302 15.97 -11.92 -25.29
CA SER A 302 16.26 -11.61 -26.70
C SER A 302 15.53 -12.49 -27.73
N SER A 303 14.23 -12.78 -27.54
CA SER A 303 13.45 -13.56 -28.50
C SER A 303 12.69 -12.65 -29.47
N ARG A 304 13.05 -12.70 -30.76
CA ARG A 304 12.42 -11.88 -31.82
C ARG A 304 11.01 -12.37 -32.22
N THR A 305 10.57 -13.53 -31.76
CA THR A 305 9.37 -14.23 -32.27
C THR A 305 8.21 -14.34 -31.28
N GLN A 306 8.39 -14.00 -29.99
CA GLN A 306 7.40 -14.23 -28.92
C GLN A 306 7.00 -12.98 -28.13
N GLY A 307 7.20 -11.78 -28.71
CA GLY A 307 7.00 -10.52 -28.00
C GLY A 307 8.08 -10.25 -26.96
N LYS A 308 7.99 -9.10 -26.27
CA LYS A 308 8.92 -8.77 -25.18
C LYS A 308 8.67 -9.70 -24.00
N ARG A 309 9.77 -10.20 -23.43
CA ARG A 309 9.80 -11.21 -22.38
C ARG A 309 10.87 -10.84 -21.39
N TRP A 310 10.75 -11.22 -20.12
CA TRP A 310 11.59 -10.69 -19.05
C TRP A 310 12.25 -11.80 -18.22
N LEU A 311 13.51 -11.59 -17.84
CA LEU A 311 14.29 -12.45 -16.96
C LEU A 311 14.69 -11.67 -15.72
N LEU A 312 14.58 -12.30 -14.54
CA LEU A 312 14.98 -11.68 -13.27
C LEU A 312 16.37 -12.11 -12.87
N LYS A 313 17.16 -11.19 -12.31
CA LYS A 313 18.44 -11.46 -11.64
C LYS A 313 18.21 -11.52 -10.13
N THR A 314 18.75 -12.52 -9.44
CA THR A 314 18.53 -12.70 -7.99
C THR A 314 19.82 -12.91 -7.20
N THR A 315 19.78 -12.69 -5.87
CA THR A 315 20.92 -12.90 -4.96
C THR A 315 21.20 -14.36 -4.60
N GLU A 316 20.22 -15.25 -4.68
CA GLU A 316 20.36 -16.66 -4.28
C GLU A 316 20.34 -17.63 -5.47
N ALA A 317 21.25 -18.62 -5.43
CA ALA A 317 21.46 -19.64 -6.46
C ALA A 317 20.38 -20.74 -6.55
N LYS A 318 19.36 -20.71 -5.67
CA LYS A 318 18.31 -21.75 -5.67
C LYS A 318 17.44 -21.75 -6.92
N ALA A 319 17.51 -20.71 -7.76
CA ALA A 319 16.88 -20.68 -9.07
C ALA A 319 17.91 -20.41 -10.19
N LEU A 320 18.48 -21.51 -10.69
CA LEU A 320 18.78 -21.73 -12.12
C LEU A 320 20.01 -20.99 -12.72
N LEU A 321 21.10 -21.73 -12.86
CA LEU A 321 22.32 -21.29 -13.57
C LEU A 321 22.17 -21.49 -15.09
N LEU A 322 22.44 -20.44 -15.88
CA LEU A 322 23.00 -20.61 -17.22
C LEU A 322 24.52 -20.41 -17.10
N PRO A 323 25.35 -21.41 -17.47
CA PRO A 323 26.79 -21.27 -17.36
C PRO A 323 27.29 -20.28 -18.41
N ARG A 324 27.71 -19.09 -17.99
CA ARG A 324 28.50 -18.18 -18.81
C ARG A 324 29.93 -18.20 -18.30
N GLN A 325 30.85 -18.74 -19.10
CA GLN A 325 32.29 -18.66 -18.79
C GLN A 325 32.74 -17.19 -18.82
N GLY A 326 33.32 -16.71 -17.70
CA GLY A 326 34.18 -15.51 -17.69
C GLY A 326 33.68 -14.26 -16.96
N SER A 327 32.56 -14.26 -16.26
CA SER A 327 32.13 -13.15 -15.39
C SER A 327 31.40 -13.67 -14.15
N GLU A 328 31.33 -12.87 -13.06
CA GLU A 328 30.59 -13.22 -11.84
C GLU A 328 29.21 -13.85 -12.15
N PRO A 329 28.79 -14.91 -11.43
CA PRO A 329 27.56 -15.63 -11.75
C PRO A 329 26.34 -14.75 -11.46
N VAL A 330 25.87 -14.05 -12.50
CA VAL A 330 24.54 -13.45 -12.49
C VAL A 330 23.53 -14.58 -12.65
N ILE A 331 22.90 -14.98 -11.54
CA ILE A 331 21.85 -16.00 -11.52
C ILE A 331 20.59 -15.37 -12.12
N LYS A 332 20.07 -15.98 -13.19
CA LYS A 332 18.88 -15.53 -13.89
C LYS A 332 17.82 -16.61 -13.86
N THR A 333 16.55 -16.23 -13.79
CA THR A 333 15.46 -17.18 -14.04
C THR A 333 15.63 -17.85 -15.41
N THR A 334 15.40 -19.15 -15.55
CA THR A 334 15.58 -19.84 -16.86
C THR A 334 14.43 -19.61 -17.82
N SER A 335 13.22 -19.47 -17.29
CA SER A 335 12.02 -19.30 -18.09
C SER A 335 11.57 -17.84 -18.03
N PRO A 336 11.41 -17.18 -19.18
CA PRO A 336 11.01 -15.78 -19.21
C PRO A 336 9.56 -15.59 -18.73
N TYR A 337 9.30 -14.40 -18.21
CA TYR A 337 7.97 -13.92 -17.87
C TYR A 337 7.41 -13.05 -18.99
N ALA A 338 6.11 -13.14 -19.23
CA ALA A 338 5.40 -12.21 -20.12
C ALA A 338 5.27 -10.84 -19.44
N HIS A 339 4.95 -10.85 -18.14
CA HIS A 339 4.82 -9.64 -17.34
C HIS A 339 5.67 -9.71 -16.07
N VAL A 340 6.24 -8.57 -15.67
CA VAL A 340 6.87 -8.37 -14.37
C VAL A 340 6.19 -7.20 -13.67
N ILE A 341 5.67 -7.46 -12.48
CA ILE A 341 5.11 -6.47 -11.57
C ILE A 341 6.19 -6.15 -10.53
N VAL A 342 6.79 -4.97 -10.64
CA VAL A 342 7.71 -4.45 -9.62
C VAL A 342 6.83 -3.92 -8.49
N ALA A 343 6.70 -4.69 -7.40
CA ALA A 343 5.91 -4.38 -6.21
C ALA A 343 6.78 -3.96 -5.01
N ALA A 344 8.07 -3.69 -5.25
CA ALA A 344 9.04 -3.24 -4.27
C ALA A 344 10.10 -2.33 -4.91
N PRO A 345 10.66 -1.35 -4.16
CA PRO A 345 11.71 -0.47 -4.66
C PRO A 345 13.02 -1.23 -4.81
N CYS A 346 13.28 -1.79 -6.00
CA CYS A 346 14.49 -2.60 -6.23
C CYS A 346 15.15 -2.45 -7.59
N VAL A 347 14.53 -1.78 -8.59
CA VAL A 347 15.05 -1.83 -9.97
C VAL A 347 15.28 -0.46 -10.63
N PHE A 348 14.51 0.58 -10.28
CA PHE A 348 14.54 1.87 -10.98
C PHE A 348 14.70 3.00 -9.96
N ASP A 349 15.95 3.45 -9.78
CA ASP A 349 16.37 4.51 -8.84
C ASP A 349 16.12 4.29 -7.34
N ARG A 350 17.06 4.81 -6.52
CA ARG A 350 16.88 4.86 -5.06
C ARG A 350 15.80 5.90 -4.75
N MET A 351 14.56 5.45 -4.66
CA MET A 351 13.50 6.22 -4.02
C MET A 351 13.99 6.68 -2.64
N GLN A 352 14.02 7.99 -2.42
CA GLN A 352 14.41 8.55 -1.14
C GLN A 352 13.21 8.47 -0.20
N TYR A 353 13.32 7.61 0.82
CA TYR A 353 12.37 7.54 1.90
C TYR A 353 12.83 8.41 3.06
N ALA A 354 11.88 8.97 3.82
CA ALA A 354 12.18 9.50 5.13
C ALA A 354 12.75 8.37 5.99
N ARG A 355 13.87 8.63 6.69
CA ARG A 355 14.36 7.67 7.69
C ARG A 355 13.55 7.85 8.95
N THR A 356 12.85 6.79 9.33
CA THR A 356 12.02 6.76 10.53
C THR A 356 12.54 5.68 11.46
N HIS A 357 12.65 6.04 12.73
CA HIS A 357 12.93 5.13 13.82
C HIS A 357 11.70 4.97 14.69
N VAL A 358 11.24 3.73 14.82
CA VAL A 358 10.19 3.34 15.75
C VAL A 358 10.85 2.62 16.92
N THR A 359 10.63 3.16 18.12
CA THR A 359 11.00 2.51 19.37
C THR A 359 9.73 2.02 20.04
N VAL A 360 9.68 0.73 20.35
CA VAL A 360 8.62 0.17 21.19
C VAL A 360 9.26 -0.31 22.48
N LEU A 361 8.63 -0.01 23.60
CA LEU A 361 9.14 -0.39 24.92
C LEU A 361 8.00 -0.80 25.85
N THR A 362 8.35 -1.47 26.94
CA THR A 362 7.49 -1.60 28.11
C THR A 362 8.05 -0.79 29.26
N THR A 363 7.17 -0.18 30.04
CA THR A 363 7.54 0.57 31.24
C THR A 363 6.57 0.33 32.39
N THR A 364 7.05 0.39 33.63
CA THR A 364 6.20 0.37 34.83
C THR A 364 5.65 1.76 35.20
N SER A 365 5.96 2.79 34.41
CA SER A 365 5.36 4.12 34.59
C SER A 365 4.03 4.20 33.81
N ALA A 366 2.93 4.53 34.48
CA ALA A 366 1.62 4.68 33.83
C ALA A 366 1.48 5.98 32.99
N SER A 367 2.44 6.90 33.10
CA SER A 367 2.53 8.13 32.32
C SER A 367 3.98 8.60 32.20
N PRO A 368 4.32 9.45 31.22
CA PRO A 368 5.65 10.05 31.15
C PRO A 368 5.96 10.91 32.38
N ASN A 369 7.25 11.15 32.61
CA ASN A 369 7.78 12.02 33.66
C ASN A 369 7.34 13.47 33.43
N PRO A 370 6.57 14.09 34.34
CA PRO A 370 6.12 15.47 34.20
C PRO A 370 7.25 16.49 34.09
N GLU A 371 8.37 16.27 34.79
CA GLU A 371 9.50 17.20 34.80
C GLU A 371 10.16 17.31 33.41
N PHE A 372 10.16 16.23 32.62
CA PHE A 372 10.67 16.23 31.24
C PHE A 372 9.91 17.23 30.37
N PHE A 373 8.60 17.35 30.56
CA PHE A 373 7.72 18.21 29.78
C PHE A 373 7.54 19.61 30.39
N ALA A 374 8.45 19.99 31.30
CA ALA A 374 8.38 21.21 32.12
C ALA A 374 7.03 21.40 32.83
N ALA A 375 6.37 20.29 33.17
CA ALA A 375 5.16 20.29 33.96
C ALA A 375 5.53 20.16 35.45
N PHE A 376 4.68 20.66 36.34
CA PHE A 376 4.88 20.49 37.78
C PHE A 376 5.00 18.99 38.13
N LYS A 377 5.76 18.65 39.17
CA LYS A 377 6.08 17.27 39.60
C LYS A 377 4.86 16.32 39.77
N HIS A 378 3.66 16.87 39.91
CA HIS A 378 2.39 16.13 40.04
C HIS A 378 1.37 16.45 38.94
N ALA A 379 1.79 17.12 37.86
CA ALA A 379 0.95 17.36 36.72
C ALA A 379 0.67 16.03 36.01
N ARG A 380 -0.58 15.82 35.58
CA ARG A 380 -0.90 14.72 34.69
C ARG A 380 -0.32 15.04 33.32
N VAL A 381 0.51 14.14 32.80
CA VAL A 381 1.07 14.23 31.44
C VAL A 381 0.19 13.39 30.51
N PRO A 382 -0.09 13.88 29.29
CA PRO A 382 -0.75 13.10 28.25
C PRO A 382 -0.09 11.75 28.00
N THR A 383 -0.89 10.72 27.79
CA THR A 383 -0.43 9.38 27.38
C THR A 383 -0.22 9.29 25.87
N THR A 384 -0.65 10.32 25.13
CA THR A 384 -0.33 10.55 23.71
C THR A 384 0.22 11.97 23.54
N ILE A 385 1.42 12.10 22.99
CA ILE A 385 2.11 13.38 22.84
C ILE A 385 2.54 13.57 21.38
N PHE A 386 2.16 14.71 20.82
CA PHE A 386 2.59 15.20 19.50
C PHE A 386 3.58 16.36 19.66
N THR A 387 4.34 16.67 18.61
CA THR A 387 5.22 17.86 18.60
C THR A 387 4.71 18.96 17.68
N SER A 388 4.78 20.23 18.10
CA SER A 388 4.42 21.36 17.23
C SER A 388 5.46 21.64 16.13
N HIS A 389 5.10 22.56 15.23
CA HIS A 389 6.02 23.15 14.25
C HIS A 389 6.96 24.16 14.91
N GLU A 390 6.45 25.02 15.78
CA GLU A 390 7.25 26.03 16.49
C GLU A 390 8.19 25.38 17.51
N GLY A 391 9.44 25.84 17.55
CA GLY A 391 10.40 25.54 18.62
C GLY A 391 11.28 24.29 18.45
N LEU A 392 11.00 23.44 17.46
CA LEU A 392 11.66 22.14 17.29
C LEU A 392 11.99 21.85 15.83
N ALA A 393 13.05 22.47 15.29
CA ALA A 393 13.58 22.12 13.98
C ALA A 393 13.96 20.63 13.90
N ASN A 394 14.49 20.07 14.99
CA ASN A 394 14.82 18.65 15.13
C ASN A 394 14.38 18.15 16.52
N PRO A 395 13.14 17.68 16.67
CA PRO A 395 12.66 17.20 17.97
C PRO A 395 13.30 15.86 18.35
N SER A 396 13.41 15.61 19.67
CA SER A 396 13.92 14.32 20.18
C SER A 396 13.00 13.14 19.85
N PHE A 397 11.71 13.41 19.61
CA PHE A 397 10.70 12.48 19.11
C PHE A 397 9.62 13.26 18.37
N HIS A 398 8.89 12.63 17.45
CA HIS A 398 7.77 13.24 16.71
C HIS A 398 6.41 12.79 17.27
N PHE A 399 6.35 11.57 17.79
CA PHE A 399 5.14 10.99 18.38
C PHE A 399 5.52 10.06 19.53
N LEU A 400 4.77 10.13 20.62
CA LEU A 400 4.85 9.19 21.75
C LEU A 400 3.42 8.79 22.12
N SER A 401 3.15 7.50 22.24
CA SER A 401 1.84 7.04 22.71
C SER A 401 1.91 5.73 23.48
N TYR A 402 1.18 5.69 24.59
CA TYR A 402 0.93 4.47 25.35
C TYR A 402 -0.10 3.64 24.61
N MET A 403 0.25 2.42 24.24
CA MET A 403 -0.58 1.52 23.43
C MET A 403 -1.59 0.77 24.29
N GLY A 404 -1.22 0.42 25.52
CA GLY A 404 -2.07 -0.27 26.47
C GLY A 404 -1.25 -0.87 27.60
N GLU A 405 -1.91 -1.46 28.58
CA GLU A 405 -1.27 -2.30 29.60
C GLU A 405 -0.89 -3.66 29.00
N VAL A 406 0.25 -4.19 29.41
CA VAL A 406 0.67 -5.53 28.99
C VAL A 406 -0.25 -6.58 29.63
N SER A 407 -0.87 -7.41 28.81
CA SER A 407 -1.73 -8.51 29.25
C SER A 407 -1.36 -9.82 28.57
N ARG A 408 -1.83 -10.95 29.11
CA ARG A 408 -1.74 -12.27 28.48
C ARG A 408 -3.08 -12.65 27.84
N ALA A 409 -3.01 -13.48 26.80
CA ALA A 409 -4.21 -14.08 26.19
C ALA A 409 -5.18 -14.72 27.22
N ASN A 410 -4.65 -15.25 28.33
CA ASN A 410 -5.42 -15.97 29.36
C ASN A 410 -5.60 -15.19 30.68
N GLY A 411 -5.33 -13.88 30.73
CA GLY A 411 -5.51 -13.05 31.93
C GLY A 411 -4.45 -11.96 32.10
N THR A 412 -4.50 -11.25 33.23
CA THR A 412 -3.47 -10.25 33.58
C THR A 412 -2.14 -10.92 33.94
N LEU A 413 -1.02 -10.23 33.68
CA LEU A 413 0.28 -10.67 34.15
C LEU A 413 0.31 -10.66 35.69
N ASP A 414 0.75 -11.75 36.32
CA ASP A 414 1.14 -11.75 37.73
C ASP A 414 2.44 -10.93 37.87
N GLY A 415 2.39 -9.76 38.52
CA GLY A 415 3.56 -8.90 38.69
C GLY A 415 3.22 -7.41 38.75
N GLU A 416 4.25 -6.56 38.63
CA GLU A 416 4.06 -5.13 38.45
C GLU A 416 3.42 -4.84 37.09
N ARG A 417 2.47 -3.89 37.08
CA ARG A 417 1.79 -3.47 35.86
C ARG A 417 2.80 -2.80 34.92
N GLU A 418 2.77 -3.19 33.66
CA GLU A 418 3.61 -2.63 32.62
C GLU A 418 2.73 -2.05 31.51
N TRP A 419 3.20 -0.98 30.87
CA TRP A 419 2.54 -0.35 29.74
C TRP A 419 3.44 -0.41 28.52
N VAL A 420 2.84 -0.76 27.39
CA VAL A 420 3.50 -0.72 26.09
C VAL A 420 3.47 0.71 25.57
N VAL A 421 4.62 1.23 25.13
CA VAL A 421 4.76 2.59 24.59
C VAL A 421 5.44 2.53 23.23
N MET A 422 4.90 3.27 22.27
CA MET A 422 5.48 3.49 20.95
C MET A 422 5.99 4.92 20.84
N ILE A 423 7.18 5.08 20.24
CA ILE A 423 7.82 6.36 19.97
C ILE A 423 8.29 6.38 18.52
N THR A 424 7.96 7.43 17.77
CA THR A 424 8.52 7.69 16.45
C THR A 424 9.47 8.88 16.49
N SER A 425 10.59 8.78 15.77
CA SER A 425 11.68 9.75 15.81
C SER A 425 12.54 9.65 14.54
N GLU A 426 13.35 10.67 14.26
CA GLU A 426 14.31 10.63 13.14
C GLU A 426 15.48 9.68 13.39
N LYS A 427 15.85 9.49 14.65
CA LYS A 427 16.98 8.68 15.10
C LYS A 427 16.56 7.75 16.23
N ALA A 428 17.22 6.61 16.34
CA ALA A 428 16.99 5.68 17.45
C ALA A 428 17.08 6.39 18.81
N THR A 429 16.04 6.23 19.64
CA THR A 429 16.01 6.85 20.98
C THR A 429 17.01 6.17 21.91
N GLU A 430 17.89 6.95 22.53
CA GLU A 430 18.90 6.42 23.43
C GLU A 430 18.28 5.91 24.74
N HIS A 431 18.86 4.88 25.35
CA HIS A 431 18.32 4.32 26.59
C HIS A 431 18.29 5.36 27.73
N GLN A 432 19.33 6.19 27.87
CA GLN A 432 19.35 7.28 28.85
C GLN A 432 18.21 8.28 28.65
N TRP A 433 17.86 8.57 27.39
CA TRP A 433 16.72 9.42 27.07
C TRP A 433 15.40 8.77 27.50
N LEU A 434 15.22 7.47 27.27
CA LEU A 434 14.05 6.73 27.74
C LEU A 434 13.94 6.76 29.27
N GLU A 435 15.03 6.53 29.99
CA GLU A 435 15.07 6.62 31.46
C GLU A 435 14.71 8.03 31.97
N HIS A 436 15.07 9.08 31.23
CA HIS A 436 14.70 10.45 31.57
C HIS A 436 13.19 10.72 31.38
N VAL A 437 12.62 10.18 30.29
CA VAL A 437 11.20 10.34 29.93
C VAL A 437 10.27 9.47 30.77
N PHE A 438 10.65 8.24 31.10
CA PHE A 438 9.78 7.29 31.83
C PHE A 438 10.16 7.13 33.31
N GLY A 439 11.32 7.63 33.71
CA GLY A 439 11.87 7.51 35.07
C GLY A 439 12.91 6.40 35.17
N ALA A 440 13.94 6.66 35.98
CA ALA A 440 15.08 5.77 36.16
C ALA A 440 14.67 4.38 36.69
N GLY A 441 15.14 3.32 36.04
CA GLY A 441 14.87 1.91 36.35
C GLY A 441 13.48 1.42 35.95
N LYS A 442 12.70 2.22 35.21
CA LYS A 442 11.30 1.89 34.88
C LYS A 442 11.08 1.35 33.48
N VAL A 443 12.11 1.29 32.63
CA VAL A 443 12.00 0.70 31.28
C VAL A 443 12.47 -0.74 31.35
N SER A 444 11.59 -1.70 31.06
CA SER A 444 11.87 -3.13 31.24
C SER A 444 12.23 -3.87 29.95
N TRP A 445 11.68 -3.45 28.81
CA TRP A 445 11.99 -4.01 27.49
C TRP A 445 11.98 -2.92 26.43
N VAL A 446 12.85 -3.04 25.42
CA VAL A 446 12.93 -2.08 24.31
C VAL A 446 13.30 -2.79 23.02
N ILE A 447 12.57 -2.49 21.95
CA ILE A 447 12.94 -2.79 20.57
C ILE A 447 13.03 -1.49 19.77
N ARG A 448 14.05 -1.41 18.91
CA ARG A 448 14.29 -0.26 18.03
C ARG A 448 14.35 -0.76 16.60
N LYS A 449 13.49 -0.23 15.75
CA LYS A 449 13.43 -0.57 14.34
C LYS A 449 13.59 0.68 13.50
N GLU A 450 14.61 0.68 12.65
CA GLU A 450 14.70 1.60 11.53
C GLU A 450 13.87 1.00 10.39
N ALA A 451 12.96 1.79 9.83
CA ALA A 451 12.32 1.42 8.57
C ALA A 451 11.78 2.63 7.80
N SER A 452 11.58 2.41 6.51
CA SER A 452 10.91 3.34 5.61
C SER A 452 9.42 3.05 5.57
N PHE A 453 8.72 3.28 6.69
CA PHE A 453 7.28 2.99 6.82
C PHE A 453 6.39 3.94 6.01
N PHE A 454 6.88 5.16 5.76
CA PHE A 454 6.15 6.24 5.09
C PHE A 454 6.39 6.24 3.57
N PRO A 455 5.58 6.97 2.79
CA PRO A 455 5.81 7.08 1.35
C PRO A 455 7.18 7.70 1.05
N PRO A 456 7.72 7.47 -0.16
CA PRO A 456 8.87 8.19 -0.68
C PRO A 456 8.66 9.71 -0.59
N LEU A 457 9.70 10.43 -0.17
CA LEU A 457 9.69 11.89 -0.08
C LEU A 457 9.25 12.57 -1.39
N PRO A 458 9.68 12.12 -2.60
CA PRO A 458 9.23 12.75 -3.84
C PRO A 458 7.71 12.68 -4.09
N TYR A 459 7.02 11.72 -3.48
CA TYR A 459 5.58 11.50 -3.65
C TYR A 459 4.76 12.24 -2.59
N LEU A 460 5.34 12.40 -1.40
CA LEU A 460 4.74 13.12 -0.29
C LEU A 460 4.89 14.64 -0.45
N LEU A 461 6.06 15.08 -0.89
CA LEU A 461 6.43 16.49 -0.95
C LEU A 461 5.94 17.16 -2.24
N SER A 462 5.58 18.42 -2.13
CA SER A 462 5.15 19.25 -3.25
C SER A 462 6.31 19.81 -4.09
N GLY A 463 5.98 20.48 -5.19
CA GLY A 463 6.95 21.07 -6.11
C GLY A 463 7.63 22.35 -5.62
N SER A 464 7.08 23.02 -4.60
CA SER A 464 7.69 24.17 -3.90
C SER A 464 8.80 23.71 -2.96
N SER A 465 8.62 22.58 -2.28
CA SER A 465 9.53 22.08 -1.23
C SER A 465 10.51 20.99 -1.72
N TYR A 466 10.26 20.38 -2.89
CA TYR A 466 11.17 19.39 -3.48
C TYR A 466 11.27 19.55 -5.02
N GLN A 467 12.40 20.08 -5.53
CA GLN A 467 12.58 20.47 -6.94
C GLN A 467 12.40 19.32 -7.97
N ASN A 468 12.52 18.05 -7.54
CA ASN A 468 12.34 16.86 -8.39
C ASN A 468 10.97 16.17 -8.25
N SER A 469 10.02 16.70 -7.46
CA SER A 469 8.75 16.00 -7.13
C SER A 469 7.69 16.03 -8.24
N ARG A 470 7.98 16.60 -9.41
CA ARG A 470 6.97 16.74 -10.48
C ARG A 470 6.76 15.49 -11.32
N LYS A 471 7.62 14.48 -11.21
CA LYS A 471 7.52 13.25 -11.99
C LYS A 471 7.21 12.06 -11.08
N PHE A 472 5.97 11.60 -11.18
CA PHE A 472 5.57 10.31 -10.65
C PHE A 472 5.98 9.21 -11.64
N PRO A 473 6.36 8.01 -11.16
CA PRO A 473 6.71 6.91 -12.04
C PRO A 473 5.48 6.50 -12.84
N PRO A 474 5.66 6.10 -14.11
CA PRO A 474 4.57 5.51 -14.87
C PRO A 474 4.18 4.15 -14.26
N VAL A 475 2.89 3.80 -14.30
CA VAL A 475 2.40 2.45 -13.97
C VAL A 475 2.99 1.44 -14.94
N LYS A 476 3.09 1.80 -16.22
CA LYS A 476 3.68 0.99 -17.29
C LYS A 476 5.04 1.55 -17.68
N ILE A 477 6.11 0.86 -17.29
CA ILE A 477 7.49 1.25 -17.66
C ILE A 477 7.78 0.84 -19.09
N ASN A 478 7.37 -0.38 -19.46
CA ASN A 478 7.53 -0.95 -20.79
C ASN A 478 6.43 -1.99 -21.03
N GLN A 479 6.36 -2.53 -22.25
CA GLN A 479 5.49 -3.67 -22.53
C GLN A 479 5.88 -4.86 -21.64
N GLY A 480 4.93 -5.40 -20.87
CA GLY A 480 5.21 -6.47 -19.92
C GLY A 480 5.97 -6.06 -18.65
N LEU A 481 6.15 -4.77 -18.38
CA LEU A 481 6.87 -4.30 -17.19
C LEU A 481 6.09 -3.17 -16.51
N CYS A 482 5.55 -3.46 -15.34
CA CYS A 482 4.69 -2.57 -14.58
C CYS A 482 5.26 -2.26 -13.19
N GLU A 483 4.97 -1.06 -12.68
CA GLU A 483 5.39 -0.60 -11.36
C GLU A 483 4.19 -0.10 -10.53
N TYR A 484 4.08 -0.57 -9.29
CA TYR A 484 2.97 -0.22 -8.38
C TYR A 484 3.11 1.17 -7.72
N SER A 485 4.33 1.70 -7.64
CA SER A 485 4.69 2.79 -6.73
C SER A 485 4.03 4.14 -7.11
N SER A 486 3.43 4.22 -8.30
CA SER A 486 2.72 5.38 -8.84
C SER A 486 1.54 5.90 -8.00
N PHE A 487 0.92 5.06 -7.14
CA PHE A 487 -0.26 5.44 -6.32
C PHE A 487 0.08 5.77 -4.85
N GLU A 488 1.35 5.61 -4.44
CA GLU A 488 1.80 6.04 -3.11
C GLU A 488 1.65 7.55 -2.78
N PRO A 489 1.56 8.50 -3.73
CA PRO A 489 1.27 9.92 -3.44
C PRO A 489 -0.07 10.18 -2.75
N PHE A 490 -0.99 9.22 -2.75
CA PHE A 490 -2.31 9.31 -2.11
C PHE A 490 -2.25 8.83 -0.64
N GLN A 491 -1.31 9.34 0.17
CA GLN A 491 -1.18 8.95 1.59
C GLN A 491 -1.27 10.19 2.49
N PHE A 492 -2.02 10.14 3.61
CA PHE A 492 -2.54 11.38 4.26
C PHE A 492 -2.24 11.65 5.74
N ALA A 493 -2.58 12.85 6.28
CA ALA A 493 -2.48 13.53 7.64
C ALA A 493 -3.50 13.09 8.77
N ARG A 494 -3.26 13.22 10.11
CA ARG A 494 -4.26 13.08 11.24
C ARG A 494 -4.81 14.47 11.49
N VAL A 495 -6.03 14.56 12.00
CA VAL A 495 -6.61 15.80 12.58
C VAL A 495 -7.44 15.51 13.84
N GLU A 496 -6.84 15.25 14.99
CA GLU A 496 -7.50 15.12 16.29
C GLU A 496 -7.97 16.50 16.83
N ALA A 497 -8.91 17.15 16.15
CA ALA A 497 -9.70 18.22 16.76
C ALA A 497 -11.05 17.65 17.16
N ARG A 498 -11.36 17.57 18.46
CA ARG A 498 -12.70 17.16 18.97
C ARG A 498 -13.89 17.97 18.46
N LEU A 499 -13.64 19.06 17.71
CA LEU A 499 -14.66 19.82 16.99
C LEU A 499 -15.11 19.18 15.68
N CYS A 500 -14.25 18.34 15.10
CA CYS A 500 -14.42 17.65 13.84
C CYS A 500 -14.23 16.16 14.17
N GLU A 501 -15.32 15.41 14.32
CA GLU A 501 -15.33 14.07 14.93
C GLU A 501 -14.11 13.18 14.61
N SER A 502 -13.63 12.51 15.67
CA SER A 502 -12.56 11.51 15.79
C SER A 502 -11.79 11.17 14.50
N SER A 503 -10.54 11.62 14.44
CA SER A 503 -9.71 11.50 13.23
C SER A 503 -8.53 10.58 13.45
N ASN A 504 -8.50 9.48 12.70
CA ASN A 504 -7.32 8.66 12.55
C ASN A 504 -7.09 8.39 11.03
N TRP A 505 -5.83 8.54 10.63
CA TRP A 505 -5.22 8.53 9.29
C TRP A 505 -5.61 7.42 8.33
N PRO A 506 -5.46 7.49 6.99
CA PRO A 506 -5.59 6.38 6.02
C PRO A 506 -4.44 5.35 6.02
N SER A 507 -4.72 4.16 5.48
CA SER A 507 -3.73 3.09 5.29
C SER A 507 -3.02 3.19 3.94
N SER A 508 -1.67 3.15 3.93
CA SER A 508 -0.89 2.94 2.69
C SER A 508 -1.22 1.61 2.01
N MET A 509 -1.85 0.69 2.73
CA MET A 509 -2.21 -0.65 2.26
C MET A 509 -3.32 -0.59 1.22
N GLU A 510 -4.39 0.17 1.47
CA GLU A 510 -5.56 0.29 0.56
C GLU A 510 -5.13 0.82 -0.81
N MET A 511 -4.34 1.89 -0.81
CA MET A 511 -3.84 2.52 -2.04
C MET A 511 -2.94 1.55 -2.84
N GLN A 512 -2.11 0.76 -2.16
CA GLN A 512 -1.32 -0.27 -2.82
C GLN A 512 -2.18 -1.38 -3.43
N ILE A 513 -3.28 -1.77 -2.77
CA ILE A 513 -4.23 -2.77 -3.29
C ILE A 513 -4.97 -2.24 -4.52
N ILE A 514 -5.43 -0.99 -4.49
CA ILE A 514 -6.06 -0.32 -5.63
C ILE A 514 -5.10 -0.22 -6.82
N SER A 515 -3.84 0.17 -6.56
CA SER A 515 -2.83 0.27 -7.62
C SER A 515 -2.50 -1.09 -8.22
N ALA A 516 -2.39 -2.13 -7.40
CA ALA A 516 -2.18 -3.50 -7.85
C ALA A 516 -3.34 -3.98 -8.72
N ARG A 517 -4.59 -3.67 -8.34
CA ARG A 517 -5.78 -3.97 -9.15
C ARG A 517 -5.70 -3.32 -10.52
N ASN A 518 -5.36 -2.02 -10.60
CA ASN A 518 -5.19 -1.33 -11.89
C ASN A 518 -4.07 -1.96 -12.73
N VAL A 519 -2.91 -2.29 -12.15
CA VAL A 519 -1.84 -2.99 -12.88
C VAL A 519 -2.35 -4.30 -13.48
N VAL A 520 -3.07 -5.10 -12.69
CA VAL A 520 -3.63 -6.37 -13.18
C VAL A 520 -4.67 -6.14 -14.26
N GLU A 521 -5.55 -5.16 -14.11
CA GLU A 521 -6.53 -4.79 -15.13
C GLU A 521 -5.86 -4.44 -16.47
N ARG A 522 -4.78 -3.65 -16.45
CA ARG A 522 -3.98 -3.36 -17.66
C ARG A 522 -3.34 -4.60 -18.29
N ILE A 523 -2.88 -5.56 -17.50
CA ILE A 523 -2.33 -6.83 -18.00
C ILE A 523 -3.43 -7.64 -18.69
N ILE A 524 -4.61 -7.72 -18.09
CA ILE A 524 -5.74 -8.49 -18.65
C ILE A 524 -6.28 -7.81 -19.92
N GLU A 525 -6.35 -6.49 -19.95
CA GLU A 525 -6.69 -5.72 -21.16
C GLU A 525 -5.71 -5.99 -22.29
N GLU A 526 -4.40 -5.97 -22.00
CA GLU A 526 -3.34 -6.18 -23.00
C GLU A 526 -3.34 -7.61 -23.56
N GLU A 527 -3.47 -8.63 -22.71
CA GLU A 527 -3.34 -10.03 -23.12
C GLU A 527 -4.64 -10.62 -23.67
N PHE A 528 -5.80 -10.18 -23.16
CA PHE A 528 -7.08 -10.82 -23.44
C PHE A 528 -8.13 -9.90 -24.04
N SER A 529 -7.88 -8.57 -24.12
CA SER A 529 -8.89 -7.57 -24.52
C SER A 529 -10.15 -7.61 -23.65
N LYS A 530 -9.96 -7.94 -22.36
CA LYS A 530 -11.00 -8.05 -21.33
C LYS A 530 -10.68 -7.14 -20.15
N ASP A 531 -11.69 -6.81 -19.35
CA ASP A 531 -11.52 -6.22 -18.03
C ASP A 531 -11.28 -7.30 -16.95
N LEU A 532 -11.03 -6.87 -15.71
CA LEU A 532 -10.81 -7.76 -14.56
C LEU A 532 -12.01 -8.68 -14.23
N CYS A 533 -13.19 -8.33 -14.73
CA CYS A 533 -14.43 -9.09 -14.59
C CYS A 533 -14.72 -10.01 -15.79
N GLY A 534 -13.90 -10.00 -16.83
CA GLY A 534 -14.06 -10.81 -18.04
C GLY A 534 -14.99 -10.22 -19.11
N ASN A 535 -15.47 -9.00 -18.93
CA ASN A 535 -16.21 -8.28 -19.96
C ASN A 535 -15.24 -7.71 -21.00
N PRO A 536 -15.70 -7.39 -22.23
CA PRO A 536 -14.87 -6.68 -23.20
C PRO A 536 -14.31 -5.39 -22.59
N ALA A 537 -13.00 -5.17 -22.74
CA ALA A 537 -12.38 -3.92 -22.30
C ALA A 537 -13.03 -2.75 -23.04
N VAL A 538 -13.55 -1.77 -22.30
CA VAL A 538 -14.07 -0.53 -22.86
C VAL A 538 -12.88 0.44 -22.97
N GLY A 539 -12.72 1.14 -24.09
CA GLY A 539 -11.67 2.14 -24.27
C GLY A 539 -11.77 3.30 -23.26
N GLU A 540 -10.87 4.29 -23.39
CA GLU A 540 -10.70 5.44 -22.48
C GLU A 540 -11.95 5.82 -21.68
N TRP A 541 -11.81 5.92 -20.36
CA TRP A 541 -12.88 6.33 -19.46
C TRP A 541 -13.48 7.65 -19.94
N VAL A 542 -14.67 7.59 -20.52
CA VAL A 542 -15.46 8.78 -20.86
C VAL A 542 -16.29 9.11 -19.64
N LYS A 543 -15.96 10.23 -18.98
CA LYS A 543 -16.84 10.86 -17.99
C LYS A 543 -18.24 10.93 -18.62
N GLY A 544 -19.20 10.19 -18.07
CA GLY A 544 -20.56 10.13 -18.64
C GLY A 544 -21.03 11.53 -19.01
N GLU A 545 -21.38 11.73 -20.28
CA GLU A 545 -21.99 12.97 -20.76
C GLU A 545 -23.34 13.13 -20.06
N GLY A 546 -23.32 13.85 -18.93
CA GLY A 546 -24.47 14.02 -18.06
C GLY A 546 -24.11 14.22 -16.59
N ALA A 547 -23.05 14.98 -16.29
CA ALA A 547 -22.84 15.47 -14.93
C ALA A 547 -23.83 16.61 -14.67
N SER A 548 -25.07 16.27 -14.32
CA SER A 548 -25.90 17.13 -13.47
C SER A 548 -25.23 17.24 -12.11
N ASP A 549 -25.31 18.42 -11.48
CA ASP A 549 -24.84 18.69 -10.10
C ASP A 549 -25.66 17.93 -9.01
N GLU A 550 -26.30 16.82 -9.36
CA GLU A 550 -26.96 15.92 -8.40
C GLU A 550 -26.03 14.75 -8.07
N PRO A 551 -25.90 14.36 -6.79
CA PRO A 551 -25.06 13.24 -6.38
C PRO A 551 -25.57 11.97 -7.07
N MET A 552 -24.73 11.40 -7.92
CA MET A 552 -25.02 10.17 -8.63
C MET A 552 -24.93 9.02 -7.63
N GLU A 553 -26.05 8.67 -6.99
CA GLU A 553 -26.17 7.40 -6.27
C GLU A 553 -26.01 6.27 -7.28
N SER A 554 -24.78 5.75 -7.41
CA SER A 554 -24.52 4.56 -8.20
C SER A 554 -25.26 3.38 -7.54
N SER A 555 -26.03 2.63 -8.33
CA SER A 555 -26.74 1.44 -7.81
C SER A 555 -25.78 0.39 -7.24
N TRP A 556 -24.48 0.47 -7.57
CA TRP A 556 -23.41 -0.36 -7.02
C TRP A 556 -23.01 -0.01 -5.60
N ASP A 557 -22.87 1.27 -5.29
CA ASP A 557 -22.57 1.70 -3.93
C ASP A 557 -23.71 1.33 -2.98
N ALA A 558 -24.97 1.50 -3.42
CA ALA A 558 -26.15 1.09 -2.65
C ALA A 558 -26.23 -0.43 -2.39
N GLN A 559 -25.61 -1.25 -3.24
CA GLN A 559 -25.52 -2.70 -3.10
C GLN A 559 -24.29 -3.16 -2.29
N GLY A 560 -23.41 -2.24 -1.89
CA GLY A 560 -22.16 -2.55 -1.21
C GLY A 560 -21.16 -3.32 -2.07
N LYS A 561 -21.28 -3.26 -3.40
CA LYS A 561 -20.37 -3.93 -4.33
C LYS A 561 -19.07 -3.16 -4.49
N ILE A 562 -17.98 -3.88 -4.73
CA ILE A 562 -16.63 -3.31 -4.87
C ILE A 562 -15.97 -3.86 -6.14
N TRP A 563 -15.58 -2.98 -7.07
CA TRP A 563 -14.91 -3.38 -8.31
C TRP A 563 -13.71 -4.29 -8.07
N GLY A 564 -13.69 -5.40 -8.80
CA GLY A 564 -12.65 -6.42 -8.74
C GLY A 564 -12.97 -7.54 -7.74
N TRP A 565 -13.58 -7.24 -6.59
CA TRP A 565 -14.14 -8.26 -5.70
C TRP A 565 -15.44 -8.83 -6.27
N ASP A 566 -16.34 -7.92 -6.63
CA ASP A 566 -17.66 -8.23 -7.13
C ASP A 566 -17.71 -7.92 -8.64
N CYS A 567 -18.09 -8.96 -9.39
CA CYS A 567 -18.41 -8.99 -10.81
C CYS A 567 -19.71 -9.82 -10.89
#